data_AF-A0A9D8LW62-F1
#
_entry.id   AF-A0A9D8LW62-F1
#
_cell.length_a   1.000
_cell.length_b   1.000
_cell.length_c   1.000
_cell.angle_alpha   90.00
_cell.angle_beta   90.00
_cell.angle_gamma   90.00
#
_symmetry.space_group_name_H-M   'P 1'
#
loop_
_entity.id
_entity.type
_entity.pdbx_description
1 polymer ?
#
loop_
_entity_poly.entity_id
_entity_poly.type
_entity_poly.pdbx_seq_one_letter_code
_entity_poly.pdbx_strand_id
1 'polypeptide(L)'
;VGAVLACGLDGVSRELRLPPEVQGDPAAFTEQQLLARGAKRLPRSLSEALDYLQDSWVLREALGPPLFESFCSVRRGELAAYDDASPEEVAAATRWRW
;
A
#
# COMPACT_ATOMS: atom_id res chain seq x y z
N VAL A 1 6.14 4.72 -9.95
CA VAL A 1 7.19 3.82 -10.52
C VAL A 1 8.35 3.54 -9.56
N GLY A 2 8.94 4.54 -8.89
CA GLY A 2 10.12 4.32 -8.02
C GLY A 2 9.98 3.21 -6.96
N ALA A 3 8.84 3.13 -6.27
CA ALA A 3 8.57 2.10 -5.26
C ALA A 3 8.65 0.66 -5.82
N VAL A 4 8.11 0.41 -7.01
CA VAL A 4 8.13 -0.92 -7.65
C VAL A 4 9.56 -1.32 -8.00
N LEU A 5 10.36 -0.37 -8.51
CA LEU A 5 11.78 -0.61 -8.81
C LEU A 5 12.59 -0.89 -7.55
N ALA A 6 12.37 -0.12 -6.47
CA ALA A 6 13.04 -0.35 -5.19
C ALA A 6 12.76 -1.75 -4.63
N CYS A 7 11.49 -2.18 -4.60
CA CYS A 7 11.13 -3.53 -4.16
C CYS A 7 11.70 -4.62 -5.07
N GLY A 8 11.73 -4.41 -6.39
CA GLY A 8 12.31 -5.35 -7.34
C GLY A 8 13.83 -5.50 -7.16
N LEU A 9 14.54 -4.39 -6.98
CA LEU A 9 15.98 -4.37 -6.72
C LEU A 9 16.33 -5.02 -5.37
N ASP A 10 15.55 -4.75 -4.32
CA ASP A 10 15.71 -5.43 -3.02
C ASP A 10 15.56 -6.95 -3.16
N GLY A 11 14.52 -7.40 -3.88
CA GLY A 11 14.28 -8.81 -4.13
C GLY A 11 15.42 -9.50 -4.88
N VAL A 12 15.97 -8.85 -5.91
CA VAL A 12 17.15 -9.37 -6.64
C VAL A 12 18.39 -9.38 -5.76
N SER A 13 18.66 -8.29 -5.03
CA SER A 13 19.84 -8.17 -4.17
C SER A 13 19.87 -9.20 -3.04
N ARG A 14 18.70 -9.59 -2.55
CA ARG A 14 18.54 -10.58 -1.47
C ARG A 14 18.25 -11.98 -1.98
N GLU A 15 18.28 -12.18 -3.30
CA GLU A 15 17.99 -13.46 -3.98
C GLU A 15 16.67 -14.10 -3.51
N LEU A 16 15.64 -13.27 -3.29
CA LEU A 16 14.35 -13.74 -2.80
C LEU A 16 13.71 -14.70 -3.81
N ARG A 17 13.16 -15.79 -3.30
CA ARG A 17 12.36 -16.73 -4.11
C ARG A 17 10.92 -16.27 -4.14
N LEU A 18 10.34 -16.27 -5.33
CA LEU A 18 8.91 -16.06 -5.49
C LEU A 18 8.14 -17.21 -4.82
N PRO A 19 7.00 -16.92 -4.18
CA PRO A 19 6.11 -17.97 -3.70
C PRO A 19 5.54 -18.77 -4.90
N PRO A 20 4.97 -19.95 -4.65
CA PRO A 20 4.23 -20.69 -5.68
C PRO A 20 3.12 -19.85 -6.31
N GLU A 21 2.81 -20.14 -7.57
CA GLU A 21 1.70 -19.51 -8.28
C GLU A 21 0.36 -19.84 -7.60
N VAL A 22 -0.51 -18.82 -7.49
CA VAL A 22 -1.90 -19.01 -7.10
C VAL A 22 -2.71 -19.39 -8.34
N GLN A 23 -3.06 -20.66 -8.48
CA GLN A 23 -3.87 -21.15 -9.60
C GLN A 23 -5.38 -20.90 -9.37
N GLY A 24 -6.09 -20.48 -10.43
CA GLY A 24 -7.52 -20.15 -10.42
C GLY A 24 -7.79 -18.65 -10.22
N ASP A 25 -9.05 -18.26 -10.02
CA ASP A 25 -9.41 -16.87 -9.71
C ASP A 25 -9.18 -16.59 -8.22
N PRO A 26 -8.19 -15.75 -7.85
CA PRO A 26 -7.93 -15.44 -6.45
C PRO A 26 -9.11 -14.74 -5.78
N ALA A 27 -9.95 -14.00 -6.53
CA ALA A 27 -11.10 -13.27 -5.98
C ALA A 27 -12.19 -14.22 -5.45
N ALA A 28 -12.30 -15.43 -6.02
CA ALA A 28 -13.25 -16.45 -5.61
C ALA A 28 -12.85 -17.19 -4.31
N PHE A 29 -11.61 -17.05 -3.86
CA PHE A 29 -11.12 -17.74 -2.66
C PHE A 29 -11.46 -17.01 -1.35
N THR A 30 -11.73 -17.78 -0.29
CA THR A 30 -11.78 -17.25 1.07
C THR A 30 -10.37 -16.87 1.55
N GLU A 31 -10.30 -16.06 2.61
CA GLU A 31 -9.02 -15.67 3.20
C GLU A 31 -8.19 -16.88 3.66
N GLN A 32 -8.82 -17.87 4.29
CA GLN A 32 -8.17 -19.11 4.69
C GLN A 32 -7.61 -19.89 3.49
N GLN A 33 -8.34 -19.93 2.37
CA GLN A 33 -7.90 -20.61 1.16
C GLN A 33 -6.71 -19.92 0.48
N LEU A 34 -6.61 -18.59 0.56
CA LEU A 34 -5.44 -17.84 0.09
C LEU A 34 -4.24 -18.08 0.97
N LEU A 35 -4.42 -18.03 2.30
CA LEU A 35 -3.33 -18.26 3.25
C LEU A 35 -2.73 -19.66 3.07
N ALA A 36 -3.57 -20.68 2.85
CA ALA A 36 -3.12 -22.03 2.52
C ALA A 36 -2.31 -22.13 1.22
N ARG A 37 -2.43 -21.13 0.33
CA ARG A 37 -1.68 -20.99 -0.93
C ARG A 37 -0.50 -20.00 -0.81
N GLY A 38 -0.19 -19.51 0.39
CA GLY A 38 0.86 -18.51 0.60
C GLY A 38 0.52 -17.11 0.08
N ALA A 39 -0.77 -16.82 -0.12
CA ALA A 39 -1.26 -15.54 -0.60
C ALA A 39 -2.15 -14.85 0.45
N LYS A 40 -2.27 -13.53 0.33
CA LYS A 40 -3.16 -12.71 1.15
C LYS A 40 -3.83 -11.64 0.30
N ARG A 41 -4.94 -11.08 0.79
CA ARG A 41 -5.57 -9.92 0.15
C ARG A 41 -4.67 -8.70 0.28
N LEU A 42 -4.72 -7.84 -0.74
CA LEU A 42 -4.19 -6.49 -0.63
C LEU A 42 -5.04 -5.67 0.36
N PRO A 43 -4.48 -4.59 0.92
CA PRO A 43 -5.23 -3.64 1.73
C PRO A 43 -6.48 -3.15 1.00
N ARG A 44 -7.60 -3.05 1.71
CA ARG A 44 -8.91 -2.65 1.16
C ARG A 44 -9.29 -1.21 1.51
N SER A 45 -8.49 -0.55 2.33
CA SER A 45 -8.65 0.86 2.66
C SER A 45 -7.31 1.59 2.61
N LEU A 46 -7.37 2.92 2.50
CA LEU A 46 -6.18 3.76 2.60
C LEU A 46 -5.52 3.60 3.98
N SER A 47 -6.30 3.48 5.06
CA SER A 47 -5.75 3.23 6.41
C SER A 47 -4.90 1.97 6.44
N GLU A 48 -5.46 0.84 5.98
CA GLU A 48 -4.72 -0.43 5.95
C GLU A 48 -3.46 -0.30 5.07
N ALA A 49 -3.55 0.36 3.92
CA ALA A 49 -2.41 0.55 3.03
C ALA A 49 -1.30 1.39 3.69
N LEU A 50 -1.64 2.39 4.49
CA LEU A 50 -0.68 3.21 5.24
C LEU A 50 -0.04 2.43 6.38
N ASP A 51 -0.78 1.56 7.07
CA ASP A 51 -0.21 0.67 8.09
C ASP A 51 0.86 -0.25 7.45
N TYR A 52 0.53 -0.90 6.33
CA TYR A 52 1.50 -1.74 5.59
C TYR A 52 2.69 -0.95 5.04
N LEU A 53 2.47 0.29 4.58
CA LEU A 53 3.54 1.15 4.09
C LEU A 53 4.50 1.49 5.23
N GLN A 54 4.00 1.89 6.41
CA GLN A 54 4.80 2.29 7.56
C GLN A 54 5.77 1.20 8.04
N ASP A 55 5.36 -0.08 7.91
CA ASP A 55 6.16 -1.25 8.23
C ASP A 55 7.18 -1.63 7.12
N SER A 56 7.12 -0.97 5.95
CA SER A 56 8.00 -1.27 4.82
C SER A 56 9.37 -0.60 4.97
N TRP A 57 10.35 -1.36 5.48
CA TRP A 57 11.73 -0.90 5.57
C TRP A 57 12.34 -0.60 4.18
N VAL A 58 12.01 -1.39 3.15
CA VAL A 58 12.53 -1.19 1.78
C VAL A 58 12.12 0.17 1.23
N LEU A 59 10.85 0.54 1.38
CA LEU A 59 10.34 1.82 0.88
C LEU A 59 10.80 2.99 1.75
N ARG A 60 10.99 2.76 3.05
CA ARG A 60 11.60 3.74 3.97
C ARG A 60 13.03 4.09 3.57
N GLU A 61 13.85 3.08 3.26
CA GLU A 61 15.22 3.33 2.80
C GLU A 61 15.24 3.97 1.41
N ALA A 62 14.43 3.48 0.47
CA ALA A 62 14.41 3.99 -0.89
C ALA A 62 13.98 5.46 -1.01
N LEU A 63 13.02 5.89 -0.19
CA LEU A 63 12.56 7.29 -0.15
C LEU A 63 13.44 8.18 0.73
N GLY A 64 14.16 7.59 1.69
CA GLY A 64 14.81 8.30 2.77
C GLY A 64 13.83 8.72 3.88
N PRO A 65 14.24 8.70 5.16
CA PRO A 65 13.34 8.92 6.29
C PRO A 65 12.50 10.23 6.21
N PRO A 66 13.06 11.41 5.85
CA PRO A 66 12.27 12.64 5.87
C PRO A 66 11.11 12.63 4.86
N LEU A 67 11.34 12.14 3.64
CA LEU A 67 10.31 12.07 2.60
C LEU A 67 9.28 11.00 2.92
N PHE A 68 9.73 9.84 3.40
CA PHE A 68 8.85 8.75 3.80
C PHE A 68 7.88 9.18 4.90
N GLU A 69 8.39 9.79 5.97
CA GLU A 69 7.56 10.26 7.08
C GLU A 69 6.60 11.39 6.66
N SER A 70 7.07 12.32 5.82
CA SER A 70 6.23 13.40 5.29
C SER A 70 5.09 12.84 4.45
N PHE A 71 5.37 11.88 3.57
CA PHE A 71 4.35 11.25 2.74
C PHE A 71 3.28 10.54 3.58
N CYS A 72 3.70 9.70 4.53
CA CYS A 72 2.79 9.00 5.43
C CYS A 72 1.95 9.98 6.27
N SER A 73 2.56 11.05 6.77
CA SER A 73 1.88 12.08 7.57
C SER A 73 0.81 12.82 6.76
N VAL A 74 1.13 13.23 5.52
CA VAL A 74 0.15 13.88 4.64
C VAL A 74 -1.03 12.96 4.36
N ARG A 75 -0.79 11.68 4.02
CA ARG A 75 -1.86 10.73 3.73
C ARG A 75 -2.72 10.39 4.95
N ARG A 76 -2.13 10.31 6.14
CA ARG A 76 -2.89 10.17 7.40
C ARG A 76 -3.75 11.42 7.67
N GLY A 77 -3.22 12.60 7.39
CA GLY A 77 -3.95 13.87 7.52
C GLY A 77 -5.13 13.95 6.55
N GLU A 78 -4.94 13.55 5.29
CA GLU A 78 -6.00 13.45 4.29
C GLU A 78 -7.08 12.45 4.72
N LEU A 79 -6.68 11.27 5.20
CA LEU A 79 -7.61 10.27 5.72
C LEU A 79 -8.45 10.87 6.86
N ALA A 80 -7.81 11.47 7.88
CA ALA A 80 -8.52 12.09 9.00
C ALA A 80 -9.47 13.22 8.58
N ALA A 81 -9.18 13.92 7.46
CA ALA A 81 -10.02 15.00 6.95
C ALA A 81 -11.24 14.49 6.15
N TYR A 82 -11.16 13.30 5.56
CA TYR A 82 -12.08 12.87 4.51
C TYR A 82 -12.61 11.43 4.62
N ASP A 83 -12.27 10.66 5.67
CA ASP A 83 -12.64 9.22 5.77
C ASP A 83 -14.15 8.97 5.61
N ASP A 84 -14.96 9.86 6.19
CA ASP A 84 -16.43 9.77 6.14
C ASP A 84 -17.06 10.69 5.06
N ALA A 85 -16.24 11.39 4.28
CA ALA A 85 -16.74 12.35 3.29
C ALA A 85 -17.16 11.66 1.99
N SER A 86 -18.25 12.12 1.38
CA SER A 86 -18.64 11.68 0.05
C SER A 86 -17.63 12.17 -1.01
N PRO A 87 -17.53 11.50 -2.18
CA PRO A 87 -16.72 11.99 -3.29
C PRO A 87 -17.04 13.44 -3.69
N GLU A 88 -18.31 13.85 -3.61
CA GLU A 88 -18.76 15.22 -3.89
C GLU A 88 -18.26 16.21 -2.83
N GLU A 89 -18.27 15.82 -1.55
CA GLU A 89 -17.74 16.64 -0.45
C GLU A 89 -16.23 16.82 -0.56
N VAL A 90 -15.49 15.75 -0.86
CA VAL A 90 -14.04 15.82 -1.11
C VAL A 90 -13.76 16.73 -2.30
N ALA A 91 -14.49 16.57 -3.40
CA ALA A 91 -14.34 17.42 -4.57
C ALA A 91 -14.64 18.89 -4.26
N ALA A 92 -15.70 19.19 -3.51
CA ALA A 92 -16.04 20.56 -3.11
C ALA A 92 -14.97 21.18 -2.19
N ALA A 93 -14.40 20.40 -1.27
CA ALA A 93 -13.39 20.85 -0.31
C ALA A 93 -11.99 21.07 -0.91
N THR A 94 -11.70 20.43 -2.05
CA THR A 94 -10.37 20.43 -2.68
C THR A 94 -10.32 21.18 -4.01
N ARG A 95 -11.45 21.35 -4.70
CA ARG A 95 -11.51 22.08 -5.97
C ARG A 95 -11.10 23.54 -5.76
N TRP A 96 -10.17 24.02 -6.59
CA TRP A 96 -9.58 25.38 -6.57
C TRP A 96 -8.71 25.71 -5.34
N ARG A 97 -8.39 24.72 -4.51
CA ARG A 97 -7.54 24.94 -3.33
C ARG A 97 -6.04 24.94 -3.65
N TRP A 98 -5.69 24.37 -4.80
CA TRP A 98 -4.33 24.25 -5.34
C TRP A 98 -4.36 24.44 -6.85
#